data_AF-A0A4V3HFU9-F1
#
_entry.id   AF-A0A4V3HFU9-F1
#
_cell.length_a   1.000
_cell.length_b   1.000
_cell.length_c   1.000
_cell.angle_alpha   90.00
_cell.angle_beta   90.00
_cell.angle_gamma   90.00
#
_symmetry.space_group_name_H-M   'P 1'
#
loop_
_entity.id
_entity.type
_entity.pdbx_description
1 polymer ?
#
loop_
_entity_poly.entity_id
_entity_poly.type
_entity_poly.pdbx_seq_one_letter_code
_entity_poly.pdbx_strand_id
1 'polypeptide(L)'
;MRIAGMREDDDGSCLYLVEGEAPSGERLLFLYDENGREARPAERAEAETLFREGLLERCSLPAEEVFFPDELEDLERMLLSAAKKEEEEEK
;
A
#
# COMPACT_ATOMS: atom_id res chain seq x y z
N MET A 1 3.13 0.22 9.78
CA MET A 1 2.61 -0.30 8.49
C MET A 1 2.98 -1.77 8.32
N ARG A 2 2.23 -2.52 7.52
CA ARG A 2 2.49 -3.94 7.20
C ARG A 2 2.24 -4.21 5.72
N ILE A 3 2.96 -5.17 5.15
CA ILE A 3 2.71 -5.69 3.80
C ILE A 3 1.72 -6.85 3.93
N ALA A 4 0.54 -6.67 3.37
CA ALA A 4 -0.55 -7.65 3.33
C ALA A 4 -0.52 -8.51 2.07
N GLY A 5 0.15 -8.02 1.02
CA GLY A 5 0.38 -8.78 -0.19
C GLY A 5 1.49 -8.21 -1.05
N MET A 6 2.04 -9.04 -1.93
CA MET A 6 3.07 -8.62 -2.87
C MET A 6 2.94 -9.39 -4.19
N ARG A 7 3.44 -8.80 -5.27
CA ARG A 7 3.71 -9.45 -6.55
C ARG A 7 4.99 -8.86 -7.12
N GLU A 8 5.91 -9.70 -7.53
CA GLU A 8 7.07 -9.34 -8.34
C GLU A 8 6.72 -9.54 -9.82
N ASP A 9 7.06 -8.57 -10.68
CA ASP A 9 6.96 -8.71 -12.12
C ASP A 9 8.23 -9.34 -12.74
N ASP A 10 8.22 -9.57 -14.06
CA ASP A 10 9.34 -10.22 -14.76
C ASP A 10 10.64 -9.38 -14.75
N ASP A 11 10.54 -8.08 -14.49
CA ASP A 11 11.67 -7.16 -14.37
C ASP A 11 12.21 -7.08 -12.93
N GLY A 12 11.59 -7.80 -11.98
CA GLY A 12 11.93 -7.80 -10.56
C GLY A 12 11.33 -6.65 -9.78
N SER A 13 10.43 -5.86 -10.39
CA SER A 13 9.75 -4.75 -9.69
C SER A 13 8.56 -5.28 -8.92
N CYS A 14 8.36 -4.78 -7.71
CA CYS A 14 7.30 -5.25 -6.83
C CYS A 14 6.10 -4.30 -6.76
N LEU A 15 4.91 -4.88 -6.76
CA LEU A 15 3.66 -4.25 -6.35
C LEU A 15 3.31 -4.76 -4.96
N TYR A 16 3.18 -3.86 -3.99
CA TYR A 16 2.88 -4.18 -2.60
C TYR A 16 1.49 -3.68 -2.22
N LEU A 17 0.71 -4.52 -1.55
CA LEU A 17 -0.46 -4.09 -0.80
C LEU A 17 -0.04 -3.79 0.64
N VAL A 18 -0.17 -2.54 1.04
CA VAL A 18 0.29 -2.02 2.34
C VAL A 18 -0.91 -1.66 3.21
N GLU A 19 -0.96 -2.22 4.41
CA GLU A 19 -1.85 -1.78 5.49
C GLU A 19 -1.12 -0.74 6.36
N GLY A 20 -1.73 0.44 6.49
CA GLY A 20 -1.31 1.50 7.37
C GLY A 20 -2.43 1.97 8.29
N GLU A 21 -2.11 2.93 9.15
CA GLU A 21 -3.07 3.56 10.06
C GLU A 21 -2.97 5.08 9.88
N ALA A 22 -4.11 5.72 9.67
CA ALA A 22 -4.24 7.17 9.62
C ALA A 22 -4.00 7.78 11.01
N PRO A 23 -3.70 9.08 11.13
CA PRO A 23 -3.66 9.76 12.43
C PRO A 23 -4.97 9.68 13.22
N SER A 24 -6.11 9.47 12.53
CA SER A 24 -7.42 9.24 13.14
C SER A 24 -7.58 7.85 13.79
N GLY A 25 -6.63 6.94 13.57
CA GLY A 25 -6.72 5.52 13.95
C GLY A 25 -7.46 4.66 12.92
N GLU A 26 -7.90 5.24 11.80
CA GLU A 26 -8.51 4.50 10.71
C GLU A 26 -7.48 3.64 9.98
N ARG A 27 -7.85 2.40 9.67
CA ARG A 27 -7.00 1.52 8.86
C ARG A 27 -7.14 1.88 7.39
N LEU A 28 -6.00 2.08 6.75
CA LEU A 28 -5.92 2.44 5.35
C LEU A 28 -5.18 1.34 4.58
N LEU A 29 -5.59 1.14 3.33
CA LEU A 29 -5.03 0.16 2.41
C LEU A 29 -4.52 0.88 1.16
N PHE A 30 -3.30 0.56 0.74
CA PHE A 30 -2.68 1.17 -0.44
C PHE A 30 -1.99 0.12 -1.30
N LEU A 31 -2.00 0.38 -2.60
CA LEU A 31 -1.14 -0.31 -3.55
C LEU A 31 0.05 0.59 -3.86
N TYR A 32 1.24 0.10 -3.53
CA TYR A 32 2.51 0.76 -3.80
C TYR A 32 3.22 0.04 -4.95
N ASP A 33 3.40 0.75 -6.06
CA ASP A 33 4.11 0.29 -7.24
C ASP A 33 5.56 0.80 -7.20
N GLU A 34 6.51 -0.11 -7.08
CA GLU A 34 7.93 0.21 -7.00
C GLU A 34 8.49 0.76 -8.33
N ASN A 35 7.91 0.37 -9.47
CA ASN A 35 8.35 0.80 -10.79
C ASN A 35 8.07 2.30 -10.99
N GLY A 36 6.87 2.74 -10.60
CA GLY A 36 6.49 4.15 -10.61
C GLY A 36 6.94 4.94 -9.38
N ARG A 37 7.28 4.24 -8.28
CA ARG A 37 7.32 4.81 -6.92
C ARG A 37 6.03 5.57 -6.58
N GLU A 38 4.89 4.99 -6.94
CA GLU A 38 3.58 5.59 -6.75
C GLU A 38 2.74 4.76 -5.79
N ALA A 39 2.04 5.43 -4.89
CA ALA A 39 1.04 4.81 -4.03
C ALA A 39 -0.35 5.33 -4.38
N ARG A 40 -1.32 4.41 -4.41
CA ARG A 40 -2.74 4.76 -4.53
C ARG A 40 -3.58 4.06 -3.48
N PRO A 41 -4.70 4.67 -3.03
CA PRO A 41 -5.67 3.98 -2.18
C PRO A 41 -6.15 2.70 -2.84
N ALA A 42 -6.41 1.69 -2.02
CA ALA A 42 -7.03 0.44 -2.43
C ALA A 42 -8.17 0.12 -1.48
N GLU A 43 -9.35 -0.16 -2.04
CA GLU A 43 -10.46 -0.64 -1.23
C GLU A 43 -10.23 -2.09 -0.82
N ARG A 44 -10.84 -2.51 0.31
CA ARG A 44 -10.77 -3.90 0.75
C ARG A 44 -11.32 -4.88 -0.29
N ALA A 45 -12.39 -4.53 -0.98
CA ALA A 45 -12.98 -5.37 -2.02
C ALA A 45 -12.06 -5.54 -3.23
N GLU A 46 -11.30 -4.49 -3.57
CA GLU A 46 -10.27 -4.53 -4.61
C GLU A 46 -9.13 -5.47 -4.18
N ALA A 47 -8.58 -5.27 -2.98
CA ALA A 47 -7.53 -6.14 -2.43
C ALA A 47 -7.95 -7.62 -2.40
N GLU A 48 -9.18 -7.92 -1.96
CA GLU A 48 -9.72 -9.28 -1.96
C GLU A 48 -9.86 -9.88 -3.37
N THR A 49 -10.13 -9.05 -4.38
CA THR A 49 -10.18 -9.46 -5.78
C THR A 49 -8.79 -9.79 -6.30
N LEU A 50 -7.79 -8.93 -6.04
CA LEU A 50 -6.39 -9.17 -6.43
C LEU A 50 -5.85 -10.48 -5.87
N PHE A 51 -6.16 -10.79 -4.61
CA PHE A 51 -5.77 -12.08 -4.02
C PHE A 51 -6.49 -13.28 -4.63
N ARG A 52 -7.75 -13.11 -5.02
CA ARG A 52 -8.56 -14.20 -5.57
C ARG A 52 -8.16 -14.55 -7.00
N GLU A 53 -7.78 -13.53 -7.77
CA GLU A 53 -7.31 -13.67 -9.15
C GLU A 53 -5.84 -14.08 -9.23
N GLY A 54 -5.13 -14.16 -8.10
CA GLY A 54 -3.70 -14.50 -8.07
C GLY A 54 -2.81 -13.35 -8.58
N LEU A 55 -3.33 -12.12 -8.60
CA LEU A 55 -2.59 -10.93 -8.98
C LEU A 55 -1.71 -10.40 -7.85
N LEU A 56 -1.97 -10.82 -6.61
CA LEU A 56 -1.12 -10.64 -5.45
C LEU A 56 -1.05 -11.94 -4.65
N GLU A 57 0.12 -12.21 -4.09
CA GLU A 57 0.30 -13.25 -3.09
C GLU A 57 0.06 -12.66 -1.70
N ARG A 58 -0.67 -13.39 -0.85
CA ARG A 58 -0.93 -12.97 0.53
C ARG A 58 0.33 -13.12 1.37
N CYS A 59 0.67 -12.09 2.13
CA CYS A 59 1.73 -12.15 3.11
C CYS A 59 1.37 -11.33 4.37
N SER A 60 2.22 -11.38 5.38
CA SER A 60 2.08 -10.55 6.56
C SER A 60 3.46 -10.19 7.10
N LEU A 61 4.12 -9.29 6.39
CA LEU A 61 5.46 -8.82 6.73
C LEU A 61 5.37 -7.43 7.35
N PRO A 62 6.17 -7.11 8.38
CA PRO A 62 6.35 -5.72 8.77
C PRO A 62 7.03 -4.96 7.62
N ALA A 63 6.57 -3.74 7.34
CA ALA A 63 7.10 -2.98 6.20
C ALA A 63 8.60 -2.67 6.34
N GLU A 64 9.12 -2.60 7.57
CA GLU A 64 10.54 -2.40 7.89
C GLU A 64 11.46 -3.56 7.50
N GLU A 65 10.91 -4.76 7.23
CA GLU A 65 11.69 -5.88 6.69
C GLU A 65 11.83 -5.82 5.16
N VAL A 66 11.04 -4.96 4.50
CA VAL A 66 10.97 -4.87 3.04
C VAL A 66 11.58 -3.56 2.53
N PHE A 67 11.31 -2.44 3.20
CA PHE A 67 11.72 -1.12 2.78
C PHE A 67 12.82 -0.55 3.68
N PHE A 68 13.69 0.27 3.09
CA PHE A 68 14.63 1.08 3.88
C PHE A 68 13.88 2.17 4.68
N PRO A 69 14.48 2.70 5.76
CA PRO A 69 13.84 3.72 6.59
C PRO A 69 13.37 4.95 5.82
N ASP A 70 14.15 5.43 4.85
CA ASP A 70 13.79 6.57 4.01
C ASP A 70 12.60 6.28 3.10
N GLU A 71 12.51 5.06 2.56
CA GLU A 71 11.39 4.61 1.74
C GLU A 71 10.10 4.48 2.57
N LEU A 72 10.21 4.06 3.83
CA LEU A 72 9.08 4.05 4.76
C LEU A 72 8.57 5.46 5.04
N GLU A 73 9.46 6.41 5.30
CA GLU A 73 9.08 7.82 5.51
C GLU A 73 8.34 8.38 4.28
N ASP A 74 8.79 8.05 3.08
CA ASP A 74 8.12 8.44 1.84
C ASP A 74 6.75 7.77 1.70
N LEU A 75 6.63 6.48 2.02
CA LEU A 75 5.36 5.76 2.02
C LEU A 75 4.35 6.37 3.01
N GLU A 76 4.78 6.73 4.21
CA GLU A 76 3.94 7.40 5.21
C GLU A 76 3.45 8.76 4.70
N ARG A 77 4.33 9.54 4.04
CA ARG A 77 3.94 10.82 3.43
C ARG A 77 2.91 10.63 2.33
N MET A 78 3.06 9.61 1.49
CA MET A 78 2.08 9.28 0.45
C MET A 78 0.73 8.87 1.06
N LEU A 79 0.75 8.04 2.10
CA LEU A 79 -0.44 7.61 2.84
C LEU A 79 -1.21 8.80 3.44
N LEU A 80 -0.50 9.71 4.10
CA LEU A 80 -1.10 10.92 4.66
C LEU A 80 -1.65 11.86 3.60
N SER A 81 -0.98 11.94 2.44
CA SER A 81 -1.43 12.78 1.32
C SER A 81 -2.68 12.21 0.65
N ALA A 82 -2.80 10.88 0.57
CA ALA A 82 -3.96 10.20 0.02
C ALA A 82 -5.18 10.32 0.94
N ALA A 83 -5.02 10.10 2.24
CA ALA A 83 -6.09 10.27 3.23
C ALA A 83 -6.66 11.70 3.25
N LYS A 84 -5.80 12.70 3.05
CA LYS A 84 -6.22 14.11 2.99
C LYS A 84 -7.05 14.44 1.74
N LYS A 85 -6.81 13.76 0.61
CA LYS A 85 -7.59 13.97 -0.62
C LYS A 85 -9.03 13.47 -0.48
N GLU A 86 -9.24 12.36 0.24
CA GLU A 86 -10.59 11.85 0.53
C GLU A 86 -11.39 12.83 1.40
N GLU A 87 -10.76 13.50 2.37
CA GLU A 87 -11.41 14.55 3.19
C GLU A 87 -11.79 15.83 2.41
N GLU A 88 -11.09 16.15 1.31
CA GLU A 88 -11.37 17.33 0.48
C GLU A 88 -12.40 17.07 -0.64
N GLU A 89 -12.53 15.84 -1.15
CA GLU A 89 -13.57 15.47 -2.13
C GLU A 89 -14.97 15.27 -1.50
N GLU A 90 -15.07 15.10 -0.18
CA GLU A 90 -16.34 14.96 0.55
C GLU A 90 -16.97 16.31 1.02
N LYS A 91 -16.42 17.47 0.64
CA LYS A 91 -16.93 18.82 1.00
C LYS A 91 -17.46 19.62 -0.19
#